data_AF-Q9K7U3-F1
#
_entry.id   AF-Q9K7U3-F1
#
_cell.length_a   1.000
_cell.length_b   1.000
_cell.length_c   1.000
_cell.angle_alpha   90.00
_cell.angle_beta   90.00
_cell.angle_gamma   90.00
#
_symmetry.space_group_name_H-M   'P 1'
#
loop_
_entity.id
_entity.type
_entity.pdbx_description
1 polymer ?
#
loop_
_entity_poly.entity_id
_entity_poly.type
_entity_poly.pdbx_seq_one_letter_code
_entity_poly.pdbx_strand_id
1 'polypeptide(L)'
;MADTRLTPLGGLGPDAFSWRISRPFDWSGSQGYTIELEELEGCLSYGSTIREAKKGLTEALGGWVRKHGERALPEVEDGAQIIYLEPPMSIEEFDWINDELRVFAEKTIRG
;
A
#
# COMPACT_ATOMS: atom_id res chain seq x y z
N MET A 1 -10.30 -28.34 -1.54
CA MET A 1 -8.91 -28.67 -1.89
C MET A 1 -8.16 -27.35 -1.95
N ALA A 2 -7.47 -26.98 -0.87
CA ALA A 2 -6.69 -25.73 -0.80
C ALA A 2 -5.29 -26.00 -1.38
N ASP A 3 -4.86 -25.14 -2.30
CA ASP A 3 -3.57 -25.21 -2.97
C ASP A 3 -2.46 -24.78 -1.99
N THR A 4 -1.70 -25.75 -1.50
CA THR A 4 -0.62 -25.61 -0.51
C THR A 4 0.67 -25.09 -1.14
N ARG A 5 0.61 -23.99 -1.89
CA ARG A 5 1.80 -23.37 -2.49
C ARG A 5 2.09 -22.04 -1.82
N LEU A 6 3.10 -22.08 -0.95
CA LEU A 6 3.88 -20.96 -0.42
C LEU A 6 3.15 -20.07 0.61
N THR A 7 3.03 -20.54 1.85
CA THR A 7 2.89 -19.63 3.00
C THR A 7 4.27 -19.40 3.61
N PRO A 8 4.89 -18.21 3.45
CA PRO A 8 6.26 -17.97 3.92
C PRO A 8 6.39 -17.86 5.45
N LEU A 9 5.31 -18.00 6.22
CA LEU A 9 5.24 -17.60 7.64
C LEU A 9 4.34 -18.54 8.47
N GLY A 10 4.73 -19.80 8.65
CA GLY A 10 3.98 -20.72 9.52
C GLY A 10 2.51 -20.97 9.12
N GLY A 11 2.11 -20.63 7.88
CA GLY A 11 0.73 -20.72 7.41
C GLY A 11 -0.02 -19.38 7.35
N LEU A 12 0.54 -18.29 7.87
CA LEU A 12 -0.07 -16.96 7.84
C LEU A 12 0.17 -16.29 6.48
N GLY A 13 -0.91 -16.10 5.73
CA GLY A 13 -0.93 -15.29 4.52
C GLY A 13 -1.27 -13.83 4.82
N PRO A 14 -1.13 -12.91 3.85
CA PRO A 14 -1.56 -11.52 4.01
C PRO A 14 -3.05 -11.41 4.36
N ASP A 15 -3.88 -12.39 4.01
CA ASP A 15 -5.33 -12.42 4.34
C ASP A 15 -5.60 -12.58 5.86
N ALA A 16 -4.58 -12.84 6.68
CA ALA A 16 -4.69 -12.91 8.14
C ALA A 16 -4.69 -11.52 8.82
N PHE A 17 -4.38 -10.46 8.08
CA PHE A 17 -4.18 -9.11 8.59
C PHE A 17 -5.25 -8.17 8.06
N SER A 18 -5.46 -7.05 8.74
CA SER A 18 -6.37 -6.01 8.27
C SER A 18 -5.74 -5.21 7.15
N TRP A 19 -6.51 -4.94 6.10
CA TRP A 19 -6.04 -4.29 4.89
C TRP A 19 -6.53 -2.86 4.83
N ARG A 20 -5.59 -1.93 4.86
CA ARG A 20 -5.83 -0.54 4.54
C ARG A 20 -5.67 -0.33 3.03
N ILE A 21 -6.76 -0.05 2.34
CA ILE A 21 -6.76 0.20 0.90
C ILE A 21 -6.89 1.70 0.64
N SER A 22 -6.00 2.23 -0.21
CA SER A 22 -6.02 3.62 -0.67
C SER A 22 -5.79 3.70 -2.19
N ARG A 23 -6.16 4.83 -2.80
CA ARG A 23 -6.03 5.07 -4.24
C ARG A 23 -5.13 6.26 -4.61
N PRO A 24 -3.83 6.22 -4.34
CA PRO A 24 -2.96 7.36 -4.61
C PRO A 24 -2.84 7.62 -6.12
N PHE A 25 -2.59 8.88 -6.48
CA PHE A 25 -2.02 9.21 -7.78
C PHE A 25 -0.56 8.76 -7.84
N ASP A 26 -0.18 8.20 -8.98
CA ASP A 26 1.20 7.90 -9.28
C ASP A 26 1.94 9.14 -9.83
N TRP A 27 3.24 8.97 -10.06
CA TRP A 27 4.09 10.03 -10.60
C TRP A 27 3.68 10.49 -12.02
N SER A 28 2.86 9.71 -12.72
CA SER A 28 2.33 10.04 -14.04
C SER A 28 0.97 10.75 -13.99
N GLY A 29 0.36 10.89 -12.80
CA GLY A 29 -0.99 11.41 -12.61
C GLY A 29 -2.09 10.36 -12.83
N SER A 30 -1.73 9.09 -13.02
CA SER A 30 -2.68 7.98 -13.07
C SER A 30 -3.02 7.51 -11.66
N GLN A 31 -4.23 6.99 -11.44
CA GLN A 31 -4.60 6.42 -10.13
C GLN A 31 -4.16 4.96 -10.04
N GLY A 32 -3.54 4.61 -8.91
CA GLY A 32 -3.24 3.22 -8.55
C GLY A 32 -3.94 2.80 -7.26
N TYR A 33 -3.58 1.62 -6.77
CA TYR A 33 -4.04 1.06 -5.51
C TYR A 33 -2.84 0.76 -4.63
N THR A 34 -2.91 1.21 -3.39
CA THR A 34 -2.03 0.77 -2.31
C THR A 34 -2.83 -0.09 -1.35
N ILE A 35 -2.23 -1.19 -0.91
CA ILE A 35 -2.75 -2.00 0.19
C ILE A 35 -1.65 -2.11 1.25
N GLU A 36 -1.94 -1.66 2.46
CA GLU A 36 -1.06 -1.74 3.62
C GLU A 36 -1.66 -2.69 4.67
N LEU A 37 -0.81 -3.47 5.32
CA LEU A 37 -1.20 -4.30 6.46
C LEU A 37 -1.15 -3.44 7.73
N GLU A 38 -2.30 -3.18 8.32
CA GLU A 38 -2.47 -2.28 9.48
C GLU A 38 -1.55 -2.66 10.64
N GLU A 39 -1.46 -3.95 10.92
CA GLU A 39 -0.72 -4.48 12.07
C GLU A 39 0.80 -4.53 11.81
N LEU A 40 1.23 -4.32 10.56
CA LEU A 40 2.62 -4.40 10.14
C LEU A 40 3.04 -3.08 9.47
N GLU A 41 3.48 -2.12 10.29
CA GLU A 41 3.86 -0.79 9.82
C GLU A 41 4.88 -0.85 8.68
N GLY A 42 4.56 -0.18 7.57
CA GLY A 42 5.39 -0.14 6.37
C GLY A 42 5.36 -1.42 5.52
N CYS A 43 4.53 -2.41 5.86
CA CYS A 43 4.25 -3.56 5.02
C CYS A 43 3.12 -3.22 4.04
N LEU A 44 3.50 -2.65 2.89
CA LEU A 44 2.55 -2.24 1.86
C LEU A 44 2.93 -2.77 0.48
N SER A 45 1.94 -2.84 -0.40
CA SER A 45 2.11 -3.13 -1.81
C SER A 45 1.31 -2.15 -2.66
N TYR A 46 1.81 -1.88 -3.88
CA TYR A 46 1.21 -1.01 -4.86
C TYR A 46 0.93 -1.77 -6.16
N GLY A 47 -0.16 -1.41 -6.83
CA GLY A 47 -0.45 -1.86 -8.20
C GLY A 47 -1.45 -0.97 -8.90
N SER A 48 -1.47 -1.01 -10.23
CA SER A 48 -2.45 -0.27 -11.03
C SER A 48 -3.86 -0.84 -10.87
N THR A 49 -3.97 -2.08 -10.39
CA THR A 49 -5.23 -2.72 -9.98
C THR A 49 -5.15 -3.31 -8.58
N ILE A 50 -6.29 -3.50 -7.92
CA ILE A 50 -6.38 -4.22 -6.63
C ILE A 50 -5.74 -5.61 -6.71
N ARG A 51 -5.92 -6.30 -7.84
CA ARG A 51 -5.34 -7.65 -8.03
C ARG A 51 -3.82 -7.62 -8.06
N GLU A 52 -3.23 -6.62 -8.69
CA GLU A 52 -1.77 -6.43 -8.72
C GLU A 52 -1.23 -6.07 -7.34
N ALA A 53 -1.88 -5.13 -6.63
CA ALA A 53 -1.51 -4.76 -5.28
C ALA A 53 -1.60 -5.98 -4.33
N LYS A 54 -2.65 -6.81 -4.43
CA LYS A 54 -2.77 -8.06 -3.65
C LYS A 54 -1.65 -9.06 -3.97
N LYS A 55 -1.20 -9.13 -5.23
CA LYS A 55 -0.13 -10.07 -5.60
C LYS A 55 1.21 -9.68 -4.96
N GLY A 56 1.51 -8.38 -4.90
CA GLY A 56 2.76 -7.88 -4.30
C GLY A 56 2.77 -7.92 -2.76
N LEU A 57 1.61 -8.05 -2.12
CA LEU A 57 1.50 -8.16 -0.66
C LEU A 57 2.22 -9.36 -0.07
N THR A 58 2.19 -10.51 -0.74
CA THR A 58 2.92 -11.70 -0.27
C THR A 58 4.43 -11.47 -0.26
N GLU A 59 4.95 -10.76 -1.27
CA GLU A 59 6.36 -10.41 -1.35
C GLU A 59 6.73 -9.34 -0.32
N ALA A 60 5.86 -8.33 -0.13
CA ALA A 60 6.02 -7.28 0.87
C ALA A 60 6.07 -7.87 2.28
N LEU A 61 5.15 -8.78 2.62
CA LEU A 61 5.10 -9.48 3.90
C LEU A 61 6.35 -10.32 4.13
N GLY A 62 6.80 -11.08 3.12
CA GLY A 62 8.06 -11.82 3.20
C GLY A 62 9.28 -10.90 3.35
N GLY A 63 9.28 -9.72 2.72
CA GLY A 63 10.29 -8.69 2.91
C GLY A 63 10.30 -8.12 4.34
N TRP A 64 9.13 -7.79 4.86
CA TRP A 64 8.95 -7.23 6.19
C TRP A 64 9.44 -8.21 7.27
N VAL A 65 9.08 -9.49 7.17
CA VAL A 65 9.52 -10.49 8.15
C VAL A 65 11.01 -10.76 8.07
N ARG A 66 11.62 -10.76 6.89
CA ARG A 66 13.08 -10.86 6.78
C ARG A 66 13.79 -9.68 7.47
N LYS A 67 13.16 -8.50 7.50
CA LYS A 67 13.72 -7.29 8.11
C LYS A 67 13.53 -7.24 9.63
N HIS A 68 12.35 -7.59 10.15
CA HIS A 68 12.00 -7.44 11.57
C HIS A 68 12.03 -8.76 12.37
N GLY A 69 12.06 -9.90 11.67
CA GLY A 69 12.03 -11.25 12.25
C GLY A 69 10.61 -11.76 12.54
N GLU A 70 10.43 -13.08 12.50
CA GLU A 70 9.12 -13.74 12.69
C GLU A 70 8.51 -13.47 14.07
N ARG A 71 9.33 -13.23 15.09
CA ARG A 71 8.87 -12.94 16.47
C ARG A 71 8.24 -11.56 16.63
N ALA A 72 8.40 -10.68 15.65
CA ALA A 72 7.78 -9.35 15.64
C ALA A 72 6.37 -9.38 15.05
N LEU A 73 5.90 -10.54 14.57
CA LEU A 73 4.53 -10.68 14.10
C LEU A 73 3.56 -10.58 15.29
N PRO A 74 2.50 -9.78 15.19
CA PRO A 74 1.48 -9.69 16.22
C PRO A 74 0.69 -11.00 16.32
N GLU A 75 0.10 -11.26 17.48
CA GLU A 75 -0.89 -12.33 17.61
C GLU A 75 -2.07 -11.98 16.71
N VAL A 76 -2.37 -12.87 15.77
CA VAL A 76 -3.42 -12.67 14.78
C VAL A 76 -4.77 -12.77 15.48
N GLU A 77 -5.48 -11.66 15.63
CA GLU A 77 -6.85 -11.67 16.13
C GLU A 77 -7.80 -12.19 15.04
N ASP A 78 -8.78 -13.01 15.44
CA ASP A 78 -9.82 -13.54 14.56
C ASP A 78 -10.71 -12.39 14.04
N GLY A 79 -10.34 -11.80 12.91
CA GLY A 79 -11.14 -10.74 12.29
C GLY A 79 -10.41 -9.79 11.36
N ALA A 80 -9.74 -10.29 10.32
CA ALA A 80 -9.17 -9.44 9.26
C ALA A 80 -10.26 -8.54 8.64
N GLN A 81 -10.08 -7.21 8.75
CA GLN A 81 -11.03 -6.23 8.22
C GLN A 81 -10.43 -5.51 7.00
N ILE A 82 -11.29 -5.13 6.06
CA ILE A 82 -10.91 -4.27 4.94
C ILE A 82 -11.31 -2.84 5.29
N ILE A 83 -10.33 -1.97 5.47
CA ILE A 83 -10.50 -0.55 5.76
C ILE A 83 -10.28 0.22 4.46
N TYR A 84 -11.36 0.76 3.89
CA TYR A 84 -11.29 1.63 2.72
C TYR A 84 -11.14 3.07 3.20
N LEU A 85 -9.98 3.68 2.96
CA LEU A 85 -9.80 5.10 3.25
C LEU A 85 -10.46 5.94 2.15
N GLU A 86 -10.89 7.15 2.55
CA GLU A 86 -11.67 8.10 1.77
C GLU A 86 -11.15 8.37 0.34
N PRO A 87 -12.02 8.88 -0.56
CA PRO A 87 -11.72 9.01 -1.96
C PRO A 87 -10.42 9.79 -2.19
N PRO A 88 -9.63 9.39 -3.19
CA PRO A 88 -8.42 10.10 -3.51
C PRO A 88 -8.72 11.54 -3.90
N MET A 89 -7.69 12.38 -3.72
CA MET A 89 -7.66 13.76 -4.17
C MET A 89 -8.31 13.90 -5.56
N SER A 90 -9.08 14.97 -5.76
CA SER A 90 -9.73 15.20 -7.05
C SER A 90 -8.69 15.57 -8.12
N ILE A 91 -9.04 15.40 -9.40
CA ILE A 91 -8.18 15.86 -10.50
C ILE A 91 -7.97 17.38 -10.41
N GLU A 92 -8.99 18.13 -9.96
CA GLU A 92 -8.91 19.58 -9.78
C GLU A 92 -7.89 19.95 -8.69
N GLU A 93 -7.87 19.19 -7.59
CA GLU A 93 -6.87 19.36 -6.52
C GLU A 93 -5.46 18.98 -7.02
N PHE A 94 -5.34 17.91 -7.82
CA PHE A 94 -4.07 17.50 -8.42
C PHE A 94 -3.51 18.58 -9.37
N ASP A 95 -4.35 19.11 -10.25
CA ASP A 95 -3.98 20.14 -11.21
C ASP A 95 -3.59 21.44 -10.49
N TRP A 96 -4.37 21.84 -9.48
CA TRP A 96 -4.06 23.01 -8.66
C TRP A 96 -2.70 22.90 -7.95
N ILE A 97 -2.41 21.76 -7.32
CA ILE A 97 -1.10 21.53 -6.67
C ILE A 97 0.03 21.63 -7.69
N ASN A 98 -0.13 21.04 -8.88
CA ASN A 98 0.90 21.08 -9.92
C ASN A 98 1.15 22.49 -10.44
N ASP A 99 0.10 23.30 -10.59
CA ASP A 99 0.23 24.70 -11.00
C ASP A 99 0.96 25.53 -9.93
N GLU A 100 0.62 25.37 -8.65
CA GLU A 100 1.34 26.02 -7.55
C GLU A 100 2.83 25.64 -7.51
N LEU A 101 3.14 24.36 -7.72
CA LEU A 101 4.53 23.87 -7.76
C LEU A 101 5.31 24.47 -8.94
N ARG A 102 4.70 24.63 -10.12
CA ARG A 102 5.33 25.30 -11.27
C ARG A 102 5.62 26.76 -10.99
N VAL A 103 4.65 27.49 -10.45
CA VAL A 103 4.81 28.90 -10.08
C VAL A 103 5.94 29.07 -9.06
N PHE A 104 6.03 28.16 -8.09
CA PHE A 104 7.12 28.15 -7.11
C PHE A 104 8.49 27.92 -7.77
N ALA A 105 8.60 26.90 -8.64
CA ALA A 105 9.84 26.57 -9.34
C ALA A 105 10.36 27.74 -10.20
N GLU A 106 9.47 28.45 -10.91
CA GLU A 106 9.83 29.60 -11.73
C GLU A 106 10.36 30.79 -10.91
N LYS A 107 9.80 31.01 -9.71
CA LYS A 107 10.27 32.05 -8.79
C LYS A 107 11.64 31.74 -8.21
N THR A 108 11.94 30.48 -7.91
CA THR A 108 13.25 30.06 -7.37
C THR A 108 14.37 30.14 -8.39
N ILE A 109 14.10 29.97 -9.69
CA ILE A 109 15.12 30.03 -10.76
C ILE A 109 15.47 31.47 -11.16
N ARG A 110 14.55 32.43 -10.93
CA ARG A 110 14.75 33.85 -11.25
C ARG A 110 15.18 34.72 -10.05
N GLY A 111 15.33 34.11 -8.86
CA GLY A 111 15.77 34.77 -7.62
C GLY A 111 17.26 34.62 -7.38
#